data_AF-A0A3M1ZLS2-F1
#
_entry.id   AF-A0A3M1ZLS2-F1
#
_cell.length_a   1.000
_cell.length_b   1.000
_cell.length_c   1.000
_cell.angle_alpha   90.00
_cell.angle_beta   90.00
_cell.angle_gamma   90.00
#
_symmetry.space_group_name_H-M   'P 1'
#
loop_
_entity.id
_entity.type
_entity.pdbx_description
1 polymer ?
#
loop_
_entity_poly.entity_id
_entity_poly.type
_entity_poly.pdbx_seq_one_letter_code
_entity_poly.pdbx_strand_id
1 'polypeptide(L)'
;MRINLIQSKRRSPGARVALALFKMRTGAYPGPVLALTYRPDLLNRDFRKYIARGMSGAGCWSRGEAELFAAFVSRLNSCHF
;
A
#
# COMPACT_ATOMS: atom_id res chain seq x y z
N MET A 1 -12.16 3.51 4.39
CA MET A 1 -11.61 4.81 3.92
C MET A 1 -12.50 5.35 2.80
N ARG A 2 -13.37 6.33 3.06
CA ARG A 2 -14.23 6.96 2.04
C ARG A 2 -13.58 8.25 1.55
N ILE A 3 -12.83 8.16 0.46
CA ILE A 3 -12.35 9.33 -0.27
C ILE A 3 -13.23 9.45 -1.52
N ASN A 4 -14.04 10.50 -1.63
CA ASN A 4 -14.89 10.77 -2.81
C ASN A 4 -14.07 10.81 -4.11
N LEU A 5 -12.76 11.08 -4.01
CA LEU A 5 -11.80 11.02 -5.11
C LEU A 5 -11.69 9.63 -5.74
N ILE A 6 -11.80 8.53 -4.97
CA ILE A 6 -11.74 7.17 -5.53
C ILE A 6 -12.91 6.93 -6.50
N GLN A 7 -14.08 7.51 -6.20
CA GLN A 7 -15.28 7.45 -7.04
C GLN A 7 -15.19 8.36 -8.28
N SER A 8 -14.47 9.48 -8.19
CA SER A 8 -14.33 10.44 -9.31
C SER A 8 -13.53 9.90 -10.50
N LYS A 9 -12.80 8.79 -10.33
CA LYS A 9 -11.93 8.12 -11.33
C LYS A 9 -10.87 9.00 -12.00
N ARG A 10 -10.71 10.28 -11.62
CA ARG A 10 -9.68 11.18 -12.17
C ARG A 10 -8.31 10.81 -11.60
N ARG A 11 -7.53 10.02 -12.36
CA ARG A 11 -6.17 9.59 -12.00
C ARG A 11 -5.19 9.93 -13.12
N SER A 12 -3.93 10.19 -12.76
CA SER A 12 -2.87 10.37 -13.76
C SER A 12 -2.72 9.11 -14.62
N PRO A 13 -2.30 9.23 -15.90
CA PRO A 13 -2.07 8.07 -16.77
C PRO A 13 -1.10 7.05 -16.15
N GLY A 14 0.00 7.51 -15.54
CA GLY A 14 0.99 6.65 -14.90
C GLY A 14 0.41 5.83 -13.74
N ALA A 15 -0.46 6.43 -12.91
CA ALA A 15 -1.11 5.71 -11.82
C ALA A 15 -2.08 4.62 -12.32
N ARG A 16 -2.77 4.85 -13.46
CA ARG A 16 -3.64 3.85 -14.09
C ARG A 16 -2.84 2.63 -14.55
N VAL A 17 -1.68 2.85 -15.19
CA VAL A 17 -0.79 1.79 -15.64
C VAL A 17 -0.23 1.00 -14.45
N ALA A 18 0.25 1.69 -13.41
CA ALA A 18 0.80 1.03 -12.22
C ALA A 18 -0.24 0.14 -11.51
N LEU A 19 -1.48 0.62 -11.38
CA LEU A 19 -2.58 -0.17 -10.81
C LEU A 19 -2.93 -1.38 -11.66
N ALA A 20 -2.97 -1.24 -12.99
CA ALA A 20 -3.25 -2.36 -13.89
C ALA A 20 -2.20 -3.48 -13.75
N LEU A 21 -0.91 -3.11 -13.72
CA LEU A 21 0.19 -4.05 -13.48
C LEU A 21 0.07 -4.73 -12.11
N PHE A 22 -0.30 -3.97 -11.09
CA PHE A 22 -0.48 -4.50 -9.74
C PHE A 22 -1.65 -5.50 -9.66
N LYS A 23 -2.79 -5.17 -10.28
CA LYS A 23 -3.96 -6.06 -10.37
C LYS A 23 -3.62 -7.35 -11.13
N MET A 24 -2.87 -7.27 -12.23
CA MET A 24 -2.43 -8.47 -12.95
C MET A 24 -1.59 -9.39 -12.07
N ARG A 25 -0.74 -8.84 -11.21
CA ARG A 25 0.15 -9.62 -10.34
C ARG A 25 -0.54 -10.19 -9.09
N THR A 26 -1.52 -9.48 -8.54
CA THR A 26 -2.10 -9.78 -7.21
C THR A 26 -3.58 -10.16 -7.25
N GLY A 27 -4.24 -10.10 -8.41
CA GLY A 27 -5.66 -10.37 -8.59
C GLY A 27 -6.60 -9.28 -8.06
N ALA A 28 -6.11 -8.36 -7.22
CA ALA A 28 -6.92 -7.34 -6.56
C ALA A 28 -6.19 -5.97 -6.48
N TYR A 29 -6.95 -4.93 -6.14
CA TYR A 29 -6.38 -3.63 -5.77
C TYR A 29 -6.32 -3.52 -4.24
N PRO A 30 -5.14 -3.41 -3.61
CA PRO A 30 -5.07 -3.07 -2.20
C PRO A 30 -5.62 -1.66 -2.00
N GLY A 31 -6.58 -1.48 -1.10
CA GLY A 31 -7.24 -0.20 -0.81
C GLY A 31 -6.26 0.96 -0.54
N PRO A 32 -5.19 0.80 0.26
CA PRO A 32 -4.18 1.82 0.49
C PRO A 32 -3.43 2.21 -0.79
N VAL A 33 -3.05 1.25 -1.64
CA VAL A 33 -2.38 1.53 -2.91
C VAL A 33 -3.30 2.36 -3.81
N LEU A 34 -4.59 2.00 -3.86
CA LEU A 34 -5.59 2.76 -4.61
C LEU A 34 -5.74 4.19 -4.08
N ALA A 35 -5.81 4.37 -2.76
CA ALA A 35 -5.91 5.68 -2.13
C ALA A 35 -4.67 6.55 -2.41
N LEU A 36 -3.48 5.97 -2.30
CA LEU A 36 -2.21 6.65 -2.50
C LEU A 36 -1.97 7.07 -3.97
N THR A 37 -2.68 6.50 -4.94
CA THR A 37 -2.60 7.00 -6.34
C THR A 37 -3.11 8.44 -6.52
N TYR A 38 -3.90 8.95 -5.58
CA TYR A 38 -4.37 10.34 -5.56
C TYR A 38 -3.40 11.29 -4.84
N ARG A 39 -2.38 10.74 -4.17
CA ARG A 39 -1.35 11.47 -3.43
C ARG A 39 0.03 10.89 -3.78
N PRO A 40 0.50 11.10 -5.03
CA PRO A 40 1.76 10.53 -5.50
C PRO A 40 2.97 11.03 -4.69
N ASP A 41 2.86 12.18 -4.04
CA ASP A 41 3.80 12.74 -3.08
C ASP A 41 4.01 11.84 -1.85
N LEU A 42 2.96 11.12 -1.41
CA LEU A 42 3.04 10.18 -0.29
C LEU A 42 3.53 8.79 -0.71
N LEU A 43 3.26 8.37 -1.95
CA LEU A 43 3.81 7.12 -2.53
C LEU A 43 5.17 7.34 -3.21
N ASN A 44 5.92 8.32 -2.74
CA ASN A 44 7.21 8.66 -3.31
C ASN A 44 8.25 7.57 -3.05
N ARG A 45 9.46 7.78 -3.59
CA ARG A 45 10.58 6.84 -3.48
C ARG A 45 10.93 6.53 -2.02
N ASP A 46 10.87 7.52 -1.13
CA ASP A 46 11.28 7.37 0.26
C ASP A 46 10.27 6.56 1.05
N PHE A 47 8.96 6.80 0.85
CA PHE A 47 7.92 5.98 1.45
C PHE A 47 8.06 4.51 1.06
N ARG A 48 8.26 4.23 -0.23
CA ARG A 48 8.48 2.86 -0.73
C ARG A 48 9.74 2.23 -0.15
N LYS A 49 10.81 3.00 0.03
CA LYS A 49 12.05 2.54 0.66
C LYS A 49 11.81 2.09 2.10
N TYR A 50 11.04 2.85 2.88
CA TYR A 50 10.73 2.48 4.26
C TYR A 50 9.80 1.26 4.36
N ILE A 51 8.75 1.19 3.52
CA ILE A 51 7.88 0.01 3.44
C ILE A 51 8.70 -1.24 3.08
N ALA A 52 9.53 -1.16 2.03
CA ALA A 52 10.37 -2.27 1.61
C ALA A 52 11.37 -2.69 2.70
N ARG A 53 11.95 -1.72 3.41
CA ARG A 53 12.84 -2.01 4.54
C ARG A 53 12.10 -2.68 5.70
N GLY A 54 10.88 -2.26 6.02
CA GLY A 54 10.09 -2.84 7.11
C GLY A 54 9.55 -4.24 6.82
N MET A 55 9.24 -4.55 5.55
CA MET A 55 8.59 -5.80 5.17
C MET A 55 9.51 -6.81 4.49
N SER A 56 10.41 -6.35 3.61
CA SER A 56 11.29 -7.20 2.80
C SER A 56 12.75 -7.16 3.26
N GLY A 57 13.11 -6.21 4.12
CA GLY A 57 14.47 -5.99 4.63
C GLY A 57 14.49 -5.84 6.14
N ALA A 58 13.60 -6.52 6.86
CA ALA A 58 13.37 -6.41 8.30
C ALA A 58 14.56 -6.93 9.17
N GLY A 59 15.78 -6.97 8.63
CA GLY A 59 16.96 -7.46 9.33
C GLY A 59 16.89 -8.96 9.57
N CYS A 60 16.91 -9.35 10.84
CA CYS A 60 16.88 -10.75 11.28
C CYS A 60 15.49 -11.40 11.25
N TRP A 61 14.43 -10.61 11.09
CA TRP A 61 13.06 -11.12 11.10
C TRP A 61 12.70 -11.73 9.75
N SER A 62 12.09 -12.91 9.78
CA SER A 62 11.45 -13.50 8.63
C SER A 62 10.27 -12.65 8.16
N ARG A 63 9.85 -12.86 6.91
CA ARG A 63 8.66 -12.21 6.37
C ARG A 63 7.41 -12.48 7.23
N GLY A 64 7.25 -13.70 7.75
CA GLY A 64 6.11 -14.06 8.60
C GLY A 64 6.08 -13.29 9.91
N GLU A 65 7.24 -13.11 10.55
CA GLU A 65 7.36 -12.33 11.79
C GLU A 65 7.06 -10.85 11.55
N ALA A 66 7.56 -10.26 10.46
CA ALA A 66 7.24 -8.88 10.09
C ALA A 66 5.73 -8.67 9.88
N GLU A 67 5.05 -9.61 9.21
CA GLU A 67 3.60 -9.58 9.03
C GLU A 67 2.84 -9.76 10.36
N LEU A 68 3.35 -10.57 11.31
CA LEU A 68 2.76 -10.68 12.65
C LEU A 68 2.82 -9.37 13.43
N PHE A 69 3.95 -8.65 13.38
CA PHE A 69 4.03 -7.31 13.96
C PHE A 69 3.04 -6.35 13.29
N ALA A 70 2.97 -6.36 11.96
CA ALA A 70 2.04 -5.52 11.22
C ALA A 70 0.58 -5.80 11.60
N ALA A 71 0.19 -7.07 11.70
CA ALA A 71 -1.15 -7.49 12.12
C ALA A 71 -1.45 -7.08 13.57
N PHE A 72 -0.52 -7.29 14.49
CA PHE A 72 -0.66 -6.92 15.91
C PHE A 72 -0.85 -5.42 16.09
N VAL A 73 0.01 -4.61 15.47
CA VAL A 73 -0.10 -3.13 15.52
C VAL A 73 -1.38 -2.65 14.86
N SER A 74 -1.80 -3.27 13.75
CA SER A 74 -3.06 -2.95 13.08
C SER A 74 -4.26 -3.23 13.99
N ARG A 75 -4.25 -4.34 14.73
CA ARG A 75 -5.28 -4.65 15.73
C ARG A 75 -5.33 -3.61 16.85
N LEU A 76 -4.19 -3.21 17.41
CA LEU A 76 -4.13 -2.19 18.46
C LEU A 76 -4.69 -0.84 17.98
N ASN A 77 -4.42 -0.50 16.73
CA ASN A 77 -4.91 0.74 16.11
C ASN A 77 -6.34 0.62 15.54
N SER A 78 -7.01 -0.52 15.70
CA SER A 78 -8.31 -0.80 15.09
C SER A 78 -8.33 -0.50 13.58
N CYS A 79 -7.24 -0.84 12.89
CA CYS A 79 -7.11 -0.71 11.45
C CYS A 79 -7.84 -1.88 10.78
N HIS A 80 -8.98 -1.59 10.14
CA HIS A 80 -9.87 -2.58 9.52
C HIS A 80 -9.52 -2.96 8.08
N PHE A 81 -8.53 -2.30 7.47
CA PHE A 81 -8.09 -2.61 6.11
C PHE A 81 -7.18 -3.83 6.13
#